data_AF-A0A7S0CJN0-F1
#
_entry.id   AF-A0A7S0CJN0-F1
#
_cell.length_a   1.000
_cell.length_b   1.000
_cell.length_c   1.000
_cell.angle_alpha   90.00
_cell.angle_beta   90.00
_cell.angle_gamma   90.00
#
_symmetry.space_group_name_H-M   'P 1'
#
loop_
_entity.id
_entity.type
_entity.pdbx_description
1 polymer ?
#
loop_
_entity_poly.entity_id
_entity_poly.type
_entity_poly.pdbx_seq_one_letter_code
_entity_poly.pdbx_strand_id
1 'polypeptide(L)'
;LSKHSEVSVLVNFASFRSVYSSVTEALEYSEQIKTVAIIAEGVPESQTRALNKAAHEKGVGIIGPATVGGIKPGCFRIGNTGGMLDNIVMSKLYRPGSVAYVSKSGGMSNELNNIICRNSDGVYEGIAIGGDRYPGSRFVDHLLRYNDNPSVHMLVLLGEVGGVDEYEIC
;
A
#
# COMPACT_ATOMS: atom_id res chain seq x y z
N LEU A 1 6.16 -21.91 1.74
CA LEU A 1 5.00 -21.51 2.57
C LEU A 1 4.50 -22.60 3.52
N SER A 2 4.67 -23.89 3.20
CA SER A 2 4.26 -25.01 4.08
C SER A 2 4.80 -25.01 5.52
N LYS A 3 5.92 -24.31 5.79
CA LYS A 3 6.49 -24.17 7.14
C LYS A 3 5.91 -23.02 7.96
N HIS A 4 5.14 -22.12 7.34
CA HIS A 4 4.65 -20.87 7.94
C HIS A 4 3.22 -20.60 7.42
N SER A 5 2.23 -21.38 7.85
CA SER A 5 0.86 -21.29 7.36
C SER A 5 0.13 -20.01 7.81
N GLU A 6 0.63 -19.33 8.83
CA GLU A 6 0.10 -18.09 9.38
C GLU A 6 0.41 -16.85 8.53
N VAL A 7 1.41 -16.93 7.63
CA VAL A 7 1.85 -15.81 6.81
C VAL A 7 0.79 -15.50 5.76
N SER A 8 0.30 -14.26 5.73
CA SER A 8 -0.71 -13.80 4.76
C SER A 8 -0.26 -12.63 3.88
N VAL A 9 0.91 -12.05 4.15
CA VAL A 9 1.46 -10.90 3.43
C VAL A 9 2.83 -11.23 2.86
N LEU A 10 3.04 -10.93 1.59
CA LEU A 10 4.35 -10.98 0.94
C LEU A 10 4.83 -9.56 0.63
N VAL A 11 6.04 -9.21 1.07
CA VAL A 11 6.71 -7.97 0.65
C VAL A 11 7.80 -8.32 -0.36
N ASN A 12 7.58 -7.93 -1.62
CA ASN A 12 8.43 -8.31 -2.74
C ASN A 12 9.42 -7.19 -3.10
N PHE A 13 10.69 -7.43 -2.76
CA PHE A 13 11.84 -6.58 -3.08
C PHE A 13 12.63 -7.06 -4.33
N ALA A 14 12.04 -7.96 -5.13
CA ALA A 14 12.69 -8.41 -6.36
C ALA A 14 12.90 -7.22 -7.31
N SER A 15 13.95 -7.30 -8.14
CA SER A 15 14.18 -6.28 -9.17
C SER A 15 13.02 -6.24 -10.18
N PHE A 16 12.87 -5.13 -10.92
CA PHE A 16 11.83 -5.02 -11.96
C PHE A 16 11.88 -6.14 -13.01
N ARG A 17 13.05 -6.78 -13.19
CA ARG A 17 13.27 -7.92 -14.10
C ARG A 17 12.65 -9.24 -13.60
N SER A 18 12.46 -9.36 -12.29
CA SER A 18 12.05 -10.60 -11.63
C SER A 18 10.74 -10.46 -10.82
N VAL A 19 10.16 -9.26 -10.74
CA VAL A 19 8.83 -9.05 -10.12
C VAL A 19 7.78 -9.93 -10.79
N TYR A 20 7.72 -9.96 -12.12
CA TYR A 20 6.68 -10.71 -12.82
C TYR A 20 6.66 -12.20 -12.45
N SER A 21 7.82 -12.87 -12.50
CA SER A 21 7.91 -14.29 -12.15
C SER A 21 7.64 -14.52 -10.66
N SER A 22 8.27 -13.74 -9.77
CA SER A 22 8.14 -13.93 -8.32
C SER A 22 6.74 -13.63 -7.78
N VAL A 23 6.04 -12.62 -8.31
CA VAL A 23 4.65 -12.33 -7.92
C VAL A 23 3.70 -13.37 -8.51
N THR A 24 3.90 -13.81 -9.75
CA THR A 24 3.08 -14.89 -10.33
C THR A 24 3.18 -16.17 -9.48
N GLU A 25 4.39 -16.54 -9.06
CA GLU A 25 4.58 -17.69 -8.15
C GLU A 25 3.88 -17.46 -6.80
N ALA A 26 3.98 -16.26 -6.22
CA ALA A 26 3.28 -15.95 -4.97
C ALA A 26 1.76 -16.09 -5.08
N LEU A 27 1.19 -15.73 -6.23
CA LEU A 27 -0.24 -15.84 -6.51
C LEU A 27 -0.71 -17.30 -6.60
N GLU A 28 0.18 -18.28 -6.83
CA GLU A 28 -0.19 -19.70 -6.73
C GLU A 28 -0.54 -20.12 -5.28
N TYR A 29 -0.09 -19.34 -4.29
CA TYR A 29 -0.42 -19.55 -2.88
C TYR A 29 -1.53 -18.62 -2.39
N SER A 30 -2.43 -18.17 -3.27
CA SER A 30 -3.52 -17.22 -2.96
C SER A 30 -4.49 -17.68 -1.85
N GLU A 31 -4.59 -18.98 -1.58
CA GLU A 31 -5.34 -19.48 -0.42
C GLU A 31 -4.78 -18.94 0.90
N GLN A 32 -3.46 -18.74 0.95
CA GLN A 32 -2.71 -18.26 2.10
C GLN A 32 -2.33 -16.77 1.98
N ILE A 33 -1.71 -16.37 0.86
CA ILE A 33 -1.25 -14.99 0.62
C ILE A 33 -2.42 -14.12 0.16
N LYS A 34 -2.76 -13.11 0.96
CA LYS A 34 -3.88 -12.19 0.71
C LYS A 34 -3.43 -10.80 0.28
N THR A 35 -2.18 -10.45 0.52
CA THR A 35 -1.63 -9.15 0.11
C THR A 35 -0.19 -9.28 -0.35
N VAL A 36 0.13 -8.67 -1.49
CA VAL A 36 1.50 -8.57 -2.02
C VAL A 36 1.85 -7.10 -2.19
N ALA A 37 2.95 -6.65 -1.56
CA ALA A 37 3.52 -5.34 -1.81
C ALA A 37 4.66 -5.46 -2.81
N ILE A 38 4.60 -4.74 -3.94
CA ILE A 38 5.60 -4.75 -5.01
C ILE A 38 6.42 -3.46 -4.93
N ILE A 39 7.68 -3.56 -4.50
CA ILE A 39 8.51 -2.37 -4.24
C ILE A 39 9.15 -1.82 -5.52
N ALA A 40 9.47 -2.70 -6.49
CA ALA A 40 10.23 -2.31 -7.66
C ALA A 40 9.52 -1.26 -8.52
N GLU A 41 10.30 -0.29 -9.00
CA GLU A 41 9.90 0.69 -10.00
C GLU A 41 10.31 0.22 -11.41
N GLY A 42 9.57 0.67 -12.43
CA GLY A 42 9.90 0.40 -13.83
C GLY A 42 9.48 -1.00 -14.30
N VAL A 43 8.48 -1.60 -13.66
CA VAL A 43 7.87 -2.85 -14.14
C VAL A 43 7.10 -2.54 -15.43
N PRO A 44 7.30 -3.28 -16.53
CA PRO A 44 6.58 -3.03 -17.77
C PRO A 44 5.05 -3.05 -17.57
N GLU A 45 4.36 -2.03 -18.08
CA GLU A 45 2.90 -1.89 -17.92
C GLU A 45 2.10 -3.14 -18.31
N SER A 46 2.54 -3.85 -19.36
CA SER A 46 1.91 -5.10 -19.80
C SER A 46 1.99 -6.21 -18.75
N GLN A 47 3.12 -6.31 -18.04
CA GLN A 47 3.32 -7.25 -16.95
C GLN A 47 2.48 -6.86 -15.74
N THR A 48 2.48 -5.58 -15.37
CA THR A 48 1.66 -5.06 -14.27
C THR A 48 0.18 -5.35 -14.49
N ARG A 49 -0.36 -5.10 -15.69
CA ARG A 49 -1.76 -5.44 -16.00
C ARG A 49 -2.05 -6.94 -15.89
N ALA A 50 -1.13 -7.79 -16.32
CA ALA A 50 -1.27 -9.24 -16.20
C ALA A 50 -1.28 -9.68 -14.72
N LEU A 51 -0.39 -9.11 -13.89
CA LEU A 51 -0.37 -9.34 -12.45
C LEU A 51 -1.66 -8.86 -11.77
N ASN A 52 -2.13 -7.65 -12.09
CA ASN A 52 -3.37 -7.10 -11.52
C ASN A 52 -4.57 -7.98 -11.87
N LYS A 53 -4.68 -8.44 -13.11
CA LYS A 53 -5.73 -9.38 -13.53
C LYS A 53 -5.68 -10.68 -12.74
N ALA A 54 -4.51 -11.33 -12.69
CA ALA A 54 -4.35 -12.59 -11.98
C ALA A 54 -4.61 -12.45 -10.47
N ALA A 55 -4.17 -11.35 -9.86
CA ALA A 55 -4.42 -11.07 -8.45
C ALA A 55 -5.90 -10.83 -8.16
N HIS A 56 -6.60 -10.10 -9.04
CA HIS A 56 -8.05 -9.89 -8.93
C HIS A 56 -8.82 -11.21 -9.02
N GLU A 57 -8.52 -12.06 -10.01
CA GLU A 57 -9.15 -13.39 -10.17
C GLU A 57 -8.92 -14.29 -8.95
N LYS A 58 -7.81 -14.13 -8.24
CA LYS A 58 -7.46 -14.91 -7.05
C LYS A 58 -7.81 -14.21 -5.72
N GLY A 59 -8.42 -13.03 -5.75
CA GLY A 59 -8.78 -12.27 -4.55
C GLY A 59 -7.58 -11.83 -3.70
N VAL A 60 -6.44 -11.54 -4.33
CA VAL A 60 -5.22 -11.07 -3.67
C VAL A 60 -5.07 -9.56 -3.90
N GLY A 61 -4.88 -8.79 -2.83
CA GLY A 61 -4.58 -7.36 -2.93
C GLY A 61 -3.14 -7.10 -3.35
N ILE A 62 -2.92 -6.17 -4.27
CA ILE A 62 -1.57 -5.69 -4.64
C ILE A 62 -1.42 -4.24 -4.20
N ILE A 63 -0.33 -3.91 -3.52
CA ILE A 63 0.11 -2.53 -3.24
C ILE A 63 1.37 -2.28 -4.06
N GLY A 64 1.38 -1.26 -4.92
CA GLY A 64 2.42 -1.03 -5.92
C GLY A 64 2.01 -1.48 -7.33
N PRO A 65 2.95 -1.59 -8.30
CA PRO A 65 4.40 -1.42 -8.18
C PRO A 65 4.84 0.03 -7.91
N ALA A 66 6.15 0.27 -7.87
CA ALA A 66 6.75 1.59 -7.68
C ALA A 66 6.28 2.28 -6.38
N THR A 67 6.33 1.57 -5.26
CA THR A 67 5.89 2.06 -3.96
C THR A 67 6.87 1.73 -2.84
N VAL A 68 6.85 2.55 -1.79
CA VAL A 68 7.46 2.20 -0.49
C VAL A 68 6.58 1.22 0.31
N GLY A 69 5.28 1.14 -0.04
CA GLY A 69 4.28 0.32 0.59
C GLY A 69 3.27 1.13 1.40
N GLY A 70 3.36 1.03 2.73
CA GLY A 70 2.36 1.58 3.64
C GLY A 70 2.62 1.23 5.10
N ILE A 71 1.89 1.88 5.99
CA ILE A 71 2.03 1.72 7.44
C ILE A 71 0.67 1.75 8.13
N LYS A 72 0.48 0.83 9.07
CA LYS A 72 -0.62 0.81 10.04
C LYS A 72 -0.03 0.92 11.44
N PRO A 73 0.04 2.13 12.02
CA PRO A 73 0.66 2.36 13.32
C PRO A 73 0.16 1.42 14.42
N GLY A 74 1.10 0.84 15.16
CA GLY A 74 0.82 -0.16 16.21
C GLY A 74 0.53 -1.58 15.70
N CYS A 75 0.49 -1.79 14.37
CA CYS A 75 0.20 -3.12 13.79
C CYS A 75 1.34 -3.60 12.88
N PHE A 76 1.51 -2.97 11.71
CA PHE A 76 2.40 -3.46 10.67
C PHE A 76 2.91 -2.33 9.77
N ARG A 77 4.12 -2.45 9.26
CA ARG A 77 4.69 -1.55 8.25
C ARG A 77 5.32 -2.34 7.12
N ILE A 78 5.14 -1.88 5.90
CA ILE A 78 5.72 -2.51 4.71
C ILE A 78 7.13 -1.94 4.50
N GLY A 79 8.13 -2.82 4.60
CA GLY A 79 9.51 -2.51 4.22
C GLY A 79 10.05 -1.25 4.90
N ASN A 80 10.43 -0.28 4.06
CA ASN A 80 11.12 0.94 4.47
C ASN A 80 10.15 2.09 4.81
N THR A 81 8.84 1.85 4.79
CA THR A 81 7.83 2.89 5.05
C THR A 81 8.02 3.50 6.44
N GLY A 82 7.99 4.83 6.51
CA GLY A 82 8.21 5.59 7.74
C GLY A 82 9.67 5.71 8.16
N GLY A 83 10.61 5.13 7.41
CA GLY A 83 12.05 5.33 7.61
C GLY A 83 12.60 4.81 8.94
N MET A 84 13.57 5.55 9.47
CA MET A 84 14.29 5.23 10.71
C MET A 84 13.42 5.42 11.96
N LEU A 85 13.85 4.84 13.08
CA LEU A 85 13.07 4.79 14.32
C LEU A 85 12.80 6.18 14.92
N ASP A 86 13.74 7.11 14.75
CA ASP A 86 13.57 8.52 15.11
C ASP A 86 12.33 9.13 14.44
N ASN A 87 12.14 8.90 13.14
CA ASN A 87 10.95 9.36 12.42
C ASN A 87 9.67 8.64 12.88
N ILE A 88 9.75 7.33 13.16
CA ILE A 88 8.61 6.57 13.73
C ILE A 88 8.15 7.19 15.06
N VAL A 89 9.09 7.59 15.93
CA VAL A 89 8.77 8.23 17.21
C VAL A 89 8.28 9.66 17.02
N MET A 90 8.97 10.47 16.21
CA MET A 90 8.60 11.87 15.94
C MET A 90 7.23 11.99 15.28
N SER A 91 6.92 11.11 14.32
CA SER A 91 5.63 11.06 13.64
C SER A 91 4.57 10.25 14.42
N LYS A 92 4.91 9.79 15.62
CA LYS A 92 4.03 9.02 16.52
C LYS A 92 3.40 7.79 15.83
N LEU A 93 4.16 7.10 14.98
CA LEU A 93 3.69 5.95 14.18
C LEU A 93 3.73 4.61 14.92
N TYR A 94 4.02 4.62 16.23
CA TYR A 94 4.03 3.43 17.09
C TYR A 94 2.64 3.10 17.68
N ARG A 95 1.63 3.96 17.48
CA ARG A 95 0.25 3.78 17.97
C ARG A 95 -0.76 4.38 17.00
N PRO A 96 -1.97 3.81 16.88
CA PRO A 96 -2.98 4.32 15.96
C PRO A 96 -3.51 5.70 16.40
N GLY A 97 -3.82 6.56 15.42
CA GLY A 97 -4.77 7.66 15.56
C GLY A 97 -6.06 7.34 14.81
N SER A 98 -6.76 8.35 14.29
CA SER A 98 -8.05 8.19 13.61
C SER A 98 -8.07 8.65 12.14
N VAL A 99 -6.94 9.10 11.60
CA VAL A 99 -6.85 9.62 10.21
C VAL A 99 -6.25 8.55 9.29
N ALA A 100 -6.98 8.13 8.26
CA ALA A 100 -6.46 7.24 7.23
C ALA A 100 -6.14 8.02 5.95
N TYR A 101 -5.07 7.62 5.26
CA TYR A 101 -4.70 8.27 4.00
C TYR A 101 -4.31 7.29 2.89
N VAL A 102 -4.43 7.79 1.66
CA VAL A 102 -3.92 7.14 0.46
C VAL A 102 -3.21 8.15 -0.44
N SER A 103 -2.06 7.79 -1.00
CA SER A 103 -1.26 8.61 -1.92
C SER A 103 -0.66 7.78 -3.05
N LYS A 104 -0.23 8.40 -4.16
CA LYS A 104 0.65 7.73 -5.14
C LYS A 104 2.09 7.70 -4.67
N SER A 105 2.62 8.87 -4.31
CA SER A 105 4.03 9.04 -3.91
C SER A 105 4.31 8.50 -2.51
N GLY A 106 5.30 7.61 -2.42
CA GLY A 106 5.84 7.10 -1.16
C GLY A 106 6.58 8.16 -0.34
N GLY A 107 7.31 9.08 -0.99
CA GLY A 107 7.98 10.19 -0.29
C GLY A 107 6.96 11.13 0.37
N MET A 108 5.93 11.52 -0.38
CA MET A 108 4.85 12.36 0.16
C MET A 108 4.02 11.65 1.22
N SER A 109 3.93 10.31 1.18
CA SER A 109 3.29 9.55 2.27
C SER A 109 3.97 9.80 3.62
N ASN A 110 5.29 9.99 3.65
CA ASN A 110 5.99 10.30 4.89
C ASN A 110 5.79 11.77 5.33
N GLU A 111 5.61 12.68 4.37
CA GLU A 111 5.20 14.05 4.69
C GLU A 111 3.76 14.08 5.25
N LEU A 112 2.85 13.25 4.73
CA LEU A 112 1.52 13.08 5.32
C LEU A 112 1.61 12.56 6.75
N ASN A 113 2.48 11.58 7.06
CA ASN A 113 2.72 11.15 8.44
C ASN A 113 3.10 12.32 9.35
N ASN A 114 4.03 13.17 8.89
CA ASN A 114 4.50 14.35 9.63
C ASN A 114 3.40 15.41 9.80
N ILE A 115 2.62 15.71 8.76
CA ILE A 115 1.53 16.70 8.82
C ILE A 115 0.41 16.20 9.72
N ILE A 116 -0.02 14.95 9.56
CA ILE A 116 -1.13 14.36 10.30
C ILE A 116 -0.79 14.26 11.79
N CYS A 117 0.43 13.83 12.17
CA CYS A 117 0.79 13.68 13.59
C CYS A 117 0.84 15.00 14.38
N ARG A 118 1.00 16.13 13.67
CA ARG A 118 1.05 17.49 14.22
C ARG A 118 -0.34 18.12 14.33
N ASN A 119 -1.28 17.72 13.48
CA ASN A 119 -2.58 18.38 13.32
C ASN A 119 -3.78 17.48 13.66
N SER A 120 -3.54 16.24 14.13
CA SER A 120 -4.57 15.30 14.56
C SER A 120 -4.05 14.37 15.67
N ASP A 121 -4.84 13.37 16.06
CA ASP A 121 -4.43 12.30 16.98
C ASP A 121 -3.43 11.31 16.35
N GLY A 122 -3.32 11.30 15.02
CA GLY A 122 -2.30 10.58 14.26
C GLY A 122 -2.87 9.70 13.16
N VAL A 123 -1.98 8.99 12.47
CA VAL A 123 -2.34 8.09 11.38
C VAL A 123 -2.95 6.80 11.93
N TYR A 124 -4.09 6.39 11.36
CA TYR A 124 -4.69 5.07 11.56
C TYR A 124 -4.10 4.04 10.59
N GLU A 125 -4.12 4.36 9.28
CA GLU A 125 -3.54 3.55 8.21
C GLU A 125 -3.18 4.46 7.04
N GLY A 126 -1.99 4.27 6.47
CA GLY A 126 -1.47 5.07 5.36
C GLY A 126 -0.90 4.17 4.27
N ILE A 127 -1.42 4.29 3.04
CA ILE A 127 -0.96 3.49 1.89
C ILE A 127 -0.46 4.40 0.77
N ALA A 128 0.70 4.07 0.22
CA ALA A 128 1.17 4.58 -1.06
C ALA A 128 0.86 3.53 -2.14
N ILE A 129 -0.06 3.82 -3.07
CA ILE A 129 -0.44 2.87 -4.13
C ILE A 129 0.64 2.69 -5.20
N GLY A 130 1.57 3.65 -5.29
CA GLY A 130 2.68 3.65 -6.23
C GLY A 130 2.46 4.57 -7.43
N GLY A 131 3.56 4.89 -8.12
CA GLY A 131 3.59 5.85 -9.23
C GLY A 131 3.36 5.25 -10.62
N ASP A 132 3.29 3.93 -10.74
CA ASP A 132 3.08 3.25 -12.03
C ASP A 132 1.67 3.54 -12.59
N ARG A 133 1.54 3.50 -13.92
CA ARG A 133 0.29 3.82 -14.63
C ARG A 133 -0.90 2.95 -14.22
N TYR A 134 -0.65 1.68 -13.90
CA TYR A 134 -1.68 0.71 -13.52
C TYR A 134 -1.37 0.15 -12.12
N PRO A 135 -1.61 0.92 -11.05
CA PRO A 135 -1.36 0.42 -9.71
C PRO A 135 -2.24 -0.81 -9.42
N GLY A 136 -1.75 -1.73 -8.60
CA GLY A 136 -2.45 -2.97 -8.26
C GLY A 136 -3.70 -2.75 -7.41
N SER A 137 -3.75 -1.63 -6.70
CA SER A 137 -4.92 -1.11 -5.99
C SER A 137 -5.03 0.39 -6.25
N ARG A 138 -6.26 0.89 -6.32
CA ARG A 138 -6.57 2.28 -6.66
C ARG A 138 -6.96 3.06 -5.42
N PHE A 139 -7.05 4.38 -5.56
CA PHE A 139 -7.49 5.27 -4.48
C PHE A 139 -8.82 4.83 -3.85
N VAL A 140 -9.84 4.60 -4.67
CA VAL A 140 -11.18 4.23 -4.21
C VAL A 140 -11.17 2.91 -3.42
N ASP A 141 -10.33 1.95 -3.81
CA ASP A 141 -10.26 0.65 -3.12
C ASP A 141 -9.81 0.84 -1.66
N HIS A 142 -8.86 1.74 -1.43
CA HIS A 142 -8.40 2.08 -0.07
C HIS A 142 -9.41 2.93 0.69
N LEU A 143 -10.02 3.92 0.03
CA LEU A 143 -11.01 4.79 0.65
C LEU A 143 -12.26 4.02 1.09
N LEU A 144 -12.72 3.04 0.31
CA LEU A 144 -13.83 2.16 0.70
C LEU A 144 -13.46 1.34 1.95
N ARG A 145 -12.27 0.73 1.98
CA ARG A 145 -11.79 0.02 3.19
C ARG A 145 -11.74 0.91 4.42
N TYR A 146 -11.36 2.17 4.24
CA TYR A 146 -11.29 3.13 5.34
C TYR A 146 -12.67 3.61 5.78
N ASN A 147 -13.58 3.87 4.83
CA ASN A 147 -14.97 4.24 5.10
C ASN A 147 -15.70 3.15 5.90
N ASP A 148 -15.45 1.88 5.59
CA ASP A 148 -16.07 0.75 6.27
C ASP A 148 -15.46 0.46 7.65
N ASN A 149 -14.44 1.21 8.06
CA ASN A 149 -13.74 1.02 9.32
C ASN A 149 -14.16 2.07 10.37
N PRO A 150 -14.86 1.67 11.46
CA PRO A 150 -15.37 2.62 12.44
C PRO A 150 -14.29 3.32 13.26
N SER A 151 -13.03 2.86 13.21
CA SER A 151 -11.90 3.55 13.86
C SER A 151 -11.32 4.69 13.00
N VAL A 152 -11.74 4.81 11.75
CA VAL A 152 -11.30 5.89 10.87
C VAL A 152 -12.35 6.99 10.87
N HIS A 153 -11.96 8.19 11.31
CA HIS A 153 -12.87 9.32 11.43
C HIS A 153 -12.64 10.40 10.36
N MET A 154 -11.50 10.33 9.65
CA MET A 154 -11.15 11.26 8.60
C MET A 154 -10.33 10.55 7.52
N LEU A 155 -10.67 10.84 6.27
CA LEU A 155 -9.98 10.34 5.08
C LEU A 155 -9.19 11.45 4.44
N VAL A 156 -7.93 11.17 4.10
CA VAL A 156 -7.05 12.08 3.36
C VAL A 156 -6.60 11.40 2.08
N LEU A 157 -6.89 12.02 0.93
CA LEU A 157 -6.35 11.59 -0.35
C LEU A 157 -5.35 12.63 -0.86
N LEU A 158 -4.18 12.14 -1.25
CA LEU A 158 -3.21 12.93 -2.01
C LEU A 158 -3.12 12.38 -3.44
N GLY A 159 -3.89 13.01 -4.33
CA GLY A 159 -3.94 12.69 -5.75
C GLY A 159 -2.71 13.16 -6.52
N GLU A 160 -2.74 12.97 -7.84
CA GLU A 160 -1.67 13.42 -8.74
C GLU A 160 -2.26 13.79 -10.10
N VAL A 161 -1.63 14.71 -10.82
CA VAL A 161 -2.09 15.05 -12.17
C VAL A 161 -1.99 13.84 -13.10
N GLY A 162 -3.08 13.57 -13.83
CA GLY A 162 -3.16 12.54 -14.86
C GLY A 162 -3.98 11.32 -14.44
N GLY A 163 -4.81 10.84 -15.38
CA GLY A 163 -5.84 9.83 -15.11
C GLY A 163 -7.17 10.48 -14.73
N VAL A 164 -8.10 9.64 -14.26
CA VAL A 164 -9.44 10.05 -13.82
C VAL A 164 -9.84 9.35 -12.51
N ASP A 165 -8.88 8.75 -11.81
CA ASP A 165 -9.12 7.89 -10.65
C ASP A 165 -9.85 8.64 -9.53
N GLU A 166 -9.53 9.93 -9.35
CA GLU A 166 -10.14 10.78 -8.33
C GLU A 166 -11.63 11.07 -8.58
N TYR A 167 -12.11 10.98 -9.83
CA TYR A 167 -13.53 11.18 -10.13
C TYR A 167 -14.43 10.05 -9.62
N GLU A 168 -13.88 8.86 -9.35
CA GLU A 168 -14.64 7.75 -8.78
C GLU A 168 -14.99 7.96 -7.29
N ILE A 169 -14.49 9.03 -6.70
CA ILE A 169 -14.70 9.39 -5.30
C ILE A 169 -15.85 10.41 -5.16
N CYS A 170 -16.13 11.17 -6.22
CA CYS A 170 -17.17 12.18 -6.28
C CYS A 170 -18.57 11.56 -6.41
#